data_AF-A0A6A6I269-F1
#
_entry.id   AF-A0A6A6I269-F1
#
_cell.length_a   1.000
_cell.length_b   1.000
_cell.length_c   1.000
_cell.angle_alpha   90.00
_cell.angle_beta   90.00
_cell.angle_gamma   90.00
#
_symmetry.space_group_name_H-M   'P 1'
#
loop_
_entity.id
_entity.type
_entity.pdbx_description
1 polymer ?
#
loop_
_entity_poly.entity_id
_entity_poly.type
_entity_poly.pdbx_seq_one_letter_code
_entity_poly.pdbx_strand_id
1 'polypeptide(L)' 'MSAVIAVAGGSGGLGRAIVDVLKADSRYEVVILARKVRPLRPLSCPDDHFA' A
#
# COMPACT_ATOMS: atom_id res chain seq x y z
N MET A 1 -13.79 9.55 -15.13
CA MET A 1 -13.99 9.30 -13.69
C MET A 1 -12.90 8.34 -13.24
N SER A 2 -12.07 8.72 -12.27
CA SER A 2 -11.16 7.78 -11.60
C SER A 2 -11.97 6.91 -10.64
N ALA A 3 -11.67 5.61 -10.59
CA ALA A 3 -12.28 4.73 -9.60
C ALA A 3 -11.50 4.82 -8.29
N VAL A 4 -12.19 5.11 -7.19
CA VAL A 4 -11.58 5.19 -5.85
C VAL A 4 -11.46 3.77 -5.29
N ILE A 5 -10.24 3.34 -4.98
CA ILE A 5 -9.93 2.01 -4.46
C ILE A 5 -9.42 2.12 -3.03
N ALA A 6 -10.21 1.59 -2.08
CA ALA A 6 -9.79 1.49 -0.69
C ALA A 6 -9.04 0.17 -0.45
N VAL A 7 -7.80 0.26 0.04
CA VAL A 7 -6.96 -0.91 0.34
C VAL A 7 -6.79 -1.04 1.85
N ALA A 8 -7.51 -1.99 2.45
CA ALA A 8 -7.32 -2.37 3.85
C ALA A 8 -5.97 -3.09 4.03
N GLY A 9 -5.16 -2.63 4.99
CA GLY A 9 -3.82 -3.18 5.21
C GLY A 9 -2.80 -2.79 4.14
N GLY A 10 -3.05 -1.74 3.35
CA GLY A 10 -2.14 -1.27 2.29
C GLY A 10 -0.74 -0.82 2.77
N SER A 11 -0.50 -0.79 4.08
CA SER A 11 0.81 -0.54 4.68
C SER A 11 1.64 -1.81 4.95
N GLY A 12 1.07 -3.02 4.81
CA GLY A 12 1.80 -4.30 4.96
C GLY A 12 2.41 -4.78 3.64
N GLY A 13 3.23 -5.84 3.65
CA GLY A 13 3.98 -6.29 2.46
C GLY A 13 3.12 -6.49 1.21
N LEU A 14 2.07 -7.32 1.30
CA LEU A 14 1.15 -7.56 0.18
C LEU A 14 0.32 -6.32 -0.19
N GLY A 15 -0.28 -5.67 0.82
CA GLY A 15 -1.11 -4.48 0.59
C GLY A 15 -0.32 -3.35 -0.07
N ARG A 16 0.96 -3.23 0.25
CA ARG A 16 1.86 -2.25 -0.36
C ARG A 16 2.13 -2.55 -1.82
N ALA A 17 2.41 -3.80 -2.17
CA ALA A 17 2.60 -4.21 -3.56
C ALA A 17 1.38 -3.89 -4.42
N ILE A 18 0.16 -4.12 -3.88
CA ILE A 18 -1.09 -3.78 -4.56
C ILE A 18 -1.21 -2.26 -4.75
N VAL A 19 -0.94 -1.47 -3.69
CA VAL A 19 -0.95 0.00 -3.75
C VAL A 19 0.02 0.54 -4.79
N ASP A 20 1.24 -0.01 -4.86
CA ASP A 20 2.27 0.47 -5.78
C ASP A 20 1.87 0.21 -7.25
N VAL A 21 1.25 -0.94 -7.54
CA VAL A 21 0.70 -1.24 -8.88
C VAL A 21 -0.47 -0.31 -9.21
N LEU A 22 -1.40 -0.10 -8.28
CA LEU A 22 -2.56 0.77 -8.51
C LEU A 22 -2.15 2.24 -8.70
N LYS A 23 -1.11 2.70 -8.02
CA LYS A 23 -0.56 4.06 -8.17
C LYS A 23 0.17 4.28 -9.50
N ALA A 24 0.67 3.22 -10.13
CA ALA A 24 1.30 3.30 -11.44
C ALA A 24 0.29 3.55 -12.57
N ASP A 25 -1.01 3.41 -12.29
CA ASP A 25 -2.10 3.58 -13.25
C ASP A 25 -2.94 4.80 -12.88
N SER A 26 -3.05 5.78 -13.79
CA SER A 26 -3.77 7.05 -13.57
C SER A 26 -5.29 6.90 -13.51
N ARG A 27 -5.83 5.71 -13.77
CA ARG A 27 -7.27 5.43 -13.70
C ARG A 27 -7.78 5.30 -12.26
N TYR A 28 -6.89 5.10 -11.29
CA TYR A 28 -7.27 4.79 -9.91
C TYR A 28 -6.79 5.85 -8.94
N GLU A 29 -7.65 6.15 -7.96
CA GLU A 29 -7.30 6.93 -6.78
C GLU A 29 -7.26 6.00 -5.57
N VAL A 30 -6.10 5.85 -4.94
CA VAL A 30 -5.87 4.82 -3.93
C VAL A 30 -5.95 5.41 -2.52
N VAL A 31 -6.87 4.89 -1.70
CA VAL A 31 -7.01 5.22 -0.28
C VAL A 31 -6.50 4.07 0.57
N ILE A 32 -5.46 4.30 1.37
CA ILE A 32 -4.85 3.26 2.21
C ILE A 32 -5.49 3.30 3.60
N LEU A 33 -6.08 2.19 4.02
CA LEU A 33 -6.69 2.04 5.35
C LEU A 33 -5.77 1.18 6.23
N ALA A 34 -5.23 1.77 7.29
CA ALA A 34 -4.32 1.09 8.22
C ALA A 34 -4.64 1.46 9.67
N ARG A 35 -4.47 0.49 10.59
CA ARG A 35 -4.68 0.68 12.03
C ARG A 35 -3.66 1.63 12.68
N LYS A 36 -2.45 1.66 12.14
CA LYS A 36 -1.37 2.57 12.53
C LYS A 36 -0.71 3.08 11.25
N VAL A 37 -0.52 4.39 11.15
CA VAL A 37 0.21 4.99 10.04
C VAL A 37 1.70 4.73 10.27
N ARG A 38 2.24 3.69 9.64
CA ARG A 38 3.68 3.51 9.54
C ARG A 38 4.15 4.30 8.32
N PRO A 39 5.20 5.13 8.43
CA PRO A 39 5.76 5.79 7.25
C PRO A 39 6.10 4.73 6.21
N LEU A 40 5.65 4.96 4.98
CA LEU A 40 5.89 4.09 3.84
C LEU A 40 7.39 4.05 3.57
N ARG A 41 8.11 3.09 4.16
CA ARG A 41 9.52 2.88 3.87
C ARG A 41 9.68 2.43 2.40
N PRO A 42 10.78 2.82 1.72
CA PRO A 42 11.18 2.22 0.46
C PRO A 42 11.36 0.70 0.65
N LEU A 43 11.03 -0.09 -0.38
CA LEU A 43 11.14 -1.56 -0.42
C LEU A 43 12.58 -2.11 -0.27
N SER A 44 13.54 -1.29 0.14
CA SER A 44 14.96 -1.66 0.26
C SER A 44 15.32 -2.37 1.56
N CYS A 45 14.35 -2.72 2.40
CA CYS A 45 14.59 -3.39 3.68
C CYS A 45 13.76 -4.69 3.76
N PRO A 46 14.37 -5.88 3.78
CA PRO A 46 13.65 -7.08 4.18
C PRO A 46 13.23 -6.90 5.65
N ASP A 47 11.92 -6.84 5.92
CA ASP A 47 11.40 -6.83 7.29
C ASP A 47 11.50 -8.27 7.84
N ASP A 48 12.66 -8.63 8.39
CA ASP A 48 12.91 -9.87 9.13
C ASP A 48 12.23 -9.84 10.51
N HIS A 49 10.90 -9.87 10.56
CA HIS A 49 10.15 -10.15 11.78
C HIS A 49 8.88 -10.94 11.45
N PHE A 50 9.08 -12.22 11.12
CA PHE A 50 8.08 -13.26 11.37
C PHE A 50 8.47 -13.96 12.68
N ALA A 51 8.17 -13.30 13.79
CA ALA A 51 8.16 -13.86 15.14
C ALA A 51 6.74 -13.67 15.71
#